data_AF-A0A5C9CCL4-F1
#
_entry.id   AF-A0A5C9CCL4-F1
#
_cell.length_a   1.000
_cell.length_b   1.000
_cell.length_c   1.000
_cell.angle_alpha   90.00
_cell.angle_beta   90.00
_cell.angle_gamma   90.00
#
_symmetry.space_group_name_H-M   'P 1'
#
loop_
_entity.id
_entity.type
_entity.pdbx_description
1 polymer ?
#
loop_
_entity_poly.entity_id
_entity_poly.type
_entity_poly.pdbx_seq_one_letter_code
_entity_poly.pdbx_strand_id
1 'polypeptide(L)'
;MLDAKYFRELFYEQARSLGTASAEMHLRNGQVFRIQRVDAVEPNYVLLTIYPSNIAGDTPEMAAEMERRRKPGGDKTVYFDRLAIPYMEIAYIIMTLAEDEPNPPFGFAASRGSNAV
;
A
#
# COMPACT_ATOMS: atom_id res chain seq x y z
N MET A 1 2.22 -10.68 -16.28
CA MET A 1 1.26 -9.59 -16.57
C MET A 1 0.36 -9.48 -15.35
N LEU A 2 0.09 -8.27 -14.84
CA LEU A 2 -0.89 -8.09 -13.78
C LEU A 2 -2.28 -8.14 -14.44
N ASP A 3 -3.06 -9.17 -14.14
CA ASP A 3 -4.35 -9.44 -14.75
C ASP A 3 -5.26 -10.16 -13.75
N ALA A 4 -6.50 -10.49 -14.18
CA ALA A 4 -7.45 -11.18 -13.33
C ALA A 4 -6.92 -12.52 -12.78
N LYS A 5 -6.07 -13.22 -13.53
CA LYS A 5 -5.47 -14.48 -13.10
C LYS A 5 -4.47 -14.25 -11.97
N TYR A 6 -3.59 -13.26 -12.10
CA TYR A 6 -2.66 -12.87 -11.03
C TYR A 6 -3.39 -12.58 -9.71
N PHE A 7 -4.46 -11.77 -9.75
CA PHE A 7 -5.19 -11.42 -8.52
C PHE A 7 -5.99 -12.57 -7.92
N ARG A 8 -6.50 -13.50 -8.74
CA ARG A 8 -7.25 -14.67 -8.25
C ARG A 8 -6.34 -15.75 -7.67
N GLU A 9 -5.19 -15.99 -8.30
CA GLU A 9 -4.36 -17.15 -8.00
C GLU A 9 -3.15 -16.78 -7.13
N LEU A 10 -2.44 -15.70 -7.46
CA LEU A 10 -1.11 -15.45 -6.91
C LEU A 10 -1.11 -14.39 -5.80
N PHE A 11 -1.91 -13.33 -5.94
CA PHE A 11 -1.88 -12.22 -4.99
C PHE A 11 -2.20 -12.67 -3.55
N TYR A 12 -3.23 -13.51 -3.39
CA TYR A 12 -3.61 -14.05 -2.09
C TYR A 12 -2.59 -15.04 -1.52
N GLU A 13 -2.00 -15.89 -2.37
CA GLU A 13 -0.96 -16.83 -1.95
C GLU A 13 0.31 -16.10 -1.49
N GLN A 14 0.72 -15.06 -2.23
CA GLN A 14 1.83 -14.18 -1.87
C GLN A 14 1.55 -13.46 -0.55
N ALA A 15 0.39 -12.82 -0.41
CA ALA A 15 0.02 -12.16 0.85
C ALA A 15 0.00 -13.14 2.03
N ARG A 16 -0.54 -14.35 1.84
CA ARG A 16 -0.61 -15.38 2.89
C ARG A 16 0.78 -15.90 3.28
N SER A 17 1.66 -16.17 2.30
CA SER A 17 3.01 -16.68 2.55
C SER A 17 3.89 -15.68 3.31
N LEU A 18 3.63 -14.38 3.14
CA LEU A 18 4.32 -13.31 3.84
C LEU A 18 3.73 -13.05 5.25
N GLY A 19 2.62 -13.69 5.63
CA GLY A 19 1.99 -13.45 6.93
C GLY A 19 1.40 -12.04 7.03
N THR A 20 1.85 -11.23 8.00
CA THR A 20 1.43 -9.83 8.09
C THR A 20 2.17 -9.02 7.02
N ALA A 21 1.53 -8.83 5.86
CA ALA A 21 2.11 -8.08 4.75
C ALA A 21 1.30 -6.81 4.45
N SER A 22 1.99 -5.73 4.09
CA SER A 22 1.40 -4.56 3.45
C SER A 22 1.64 -4.61 1.95
N ALA A 23 0.61 -4.33 1.17
CA ALA A 23 0.72 -4.26 -0.29
C ALA A 23 0.51 -2.82 -0.78
N GLU A 24 1.40 -2.35 -1.65
CA GLU A 24 1.33 -1.06 -2.33
C GLU A 24 1.19 -1.29 -3.83
N MET A 25 0.20 -0.62 -4.44
CA MET A 25 -0.06 -0.63 -5.86
C MET A 25 0.46 0.66 -6.47
N HIS A 26 1.37 0.53 -7.44
CA HIS A 26 1.90 1.66 -8.20
C HIS A 26 1.26 1.69 -9.58
N LEU A 27 0.58 2.79 -9.87
CA LEU A 27 0.01 3.04 -11.19
C LEU A 27 1.03 3.65 -12.14
N ARG A 28 0.80 3.48 -13.44
CA ARG A 28 1.64 4.03 -14.51
C ARG A 28 1.70 5.56 -14.50
N ASN A 29 0.66 6.21 -14.00
CA ASN A 29 0.60 7.67 -13.84
C ASN A 29 1.36 8.17 -12.60
N GLY A 30 2.00 7.29 -11.83
CA GLY A 30 2.75 7.63 -10.63
C GLY A 30 1.94 7.65 -9.33
N GLN A 31 0.62 7.44 -9.37
CA GLN A 31 -0.19 7.31 -8.16
C GLN A 31 0.14 6.01 -7.43
N VAL A 32 0.09 6.07 -6.10
CA VAL A 32 0.40 4.94 -5.22
C VAL A 32 -0.75 4.72 -4.26
N PHE A 33 -1.25 3.50 -4.18
CA PHE A 33 -2.33 3.11 -3.28
C PHE A 33 -1.90 1.97 -2.37
N ARG A 34 -2.09 2.14 -1.06
CA ARG A 34 -1.89 1.05 -0.10
C ARG A 34 -3.15 0.19 -0.05
N ILE A 35 -3.05 -1.05 -0.49
CA ILE A 35 -4.16 -1.99 -0.58
C ILE A 35 -4.50 -2.48 0.83
N GLN A 36 -5.77 -2.35 1.21
CA GLN A 36 -6.29 -3.01 2.40
C GLN A 36 -6.89 -4.37 2.04
N ARG A 37 -7.73 -4.41 1.00
CA ARG A 37 -8.44 -5.63 0.59
C ARG A 37 -8.72 -5.61 -0.91
N VAL A 38 -8.67 -6.78 -1.54
CA VAL A 38 -9.24 -7.02 -2.87
C VAL A 38 -10.70 -7.41 -2.70
N ASP A 39 -11.62 -6.55 -3.15
CA ASP A 39 -13.07 -6.79 -3.01
C ASP A 39 -13.61 -7.66 -4.14
N ALA A 40 -13.19 -7.42 -5.38
CA ALA A 40 -13.63 -8.17 -6.56
C ALA A 40 -12.55 -8.20 -7.64
N VAL A 41 -12.52 -9.27 -8.43
CA VAL A 41 -11.58 -9.44 -9.54
C VAL A 41 -12.38 -9.67 -10.82
N GLU A 42 -12.51 -8.62 -11.62
CA GLU A 42 -13.27 -8.61 -12.86
C GLU A 42 -12.35 -8.82 -14.07
N PRO A 43 -12.89 -9.14 -15.26
CA PRO A 43 -12.05 -9.47 -16.42
C PRO A 43 -11.06 -8.38 -16.84
N ASN A 44 -11.40 -7.11 -16.63
CA ASN A 44 -10.61 -5.96 -17.11
C ASN A 44 -10.07 -5.05 -15.99
N TYR A 45 -10.55 -5.21 -14.76
CA TYR A 45 -10.18 -4.37 -13.63
C TYR A 45 -10.27 -5.14 -12.31
N VAL A 46 -9.62 -4.62 -11.28
CA VAL A 46 -9.74 -5.09 -9.90
C VAL A 46 -10.43 -4.03 -9.04
N LEU A 47 -11.34 -4.45 -8.17
CA LEU A 47 -11.96 -3.59 -7.17
C LEU A 47 -11.21 -3.76 -5.85
N LEU A 48 -10.72 -2.65 -5.31
CA LEU A 48 -9.90 -2.63 -4.10
C LEU A 48 -10.52 -1.70 -3.08
N THR A 49 -10.46 -2.11 -1.81
CA THR A 49 -10.53 -1.19 -0.69
C THR A 49 -9.10 -0.78 -0.34
N ILE A 50 -8.85 0.53 -0.28
CA ILE A 50 -7.52 1.09 0.02
C ILE A 50 -7.51 1.78 1.39
N TYR A 51 -6.35 1.83 2.02
CA TYR A 51 -6.17 2.72 3.17
C TYR A 51 -6.25 4.17 2.70
N PRO A 52 -6.89 5.07 3.47
CA PRO A 52 -6.88 6.50 3.14
C PRO A 52 -5.42 6.98 3.10
N SER A 53 -4.98 7.39 1.92
CA SER A 53 -3.60 7.84 1.70
C SER A 53 -3.39 9.19 2.36
N ASN A 54 -2.32 9.33 3.15
CA ASN A 54 -1.75 10.64 3.52
C ASN A 54 -0.57 11.00 2.60
N ILE A 55 -0.44 10.37 1.44
CA ILE A 55 0.79 10.37 0.64
C ILE A 55 0.60 11.22 -0.62
N ALA A 56 1.56 12.12 -0.82
CA ALA A 56 1.61 13.22 -1.79
C ALA A 56 1.01 12.89 -3.17
N GLY A 57 0.00 13.68 -3.55
CA GLY A 57 -0.74 13.53 -4.80
C GLY A 57 -2.20 13.98 -4.71
N ASP A 58 -2.71 14.17 -3.48
CA ASP A 58 -4.03 14.75 -3.27
C ASP A 58 -4.10 16.15 -3.88
N THR A 59 -5.09 16.37 -4.74
CA THR A 59 -5.47 17.73 -5.10
C THR A 59 -5.87 18.48 -3.82
N PRO A 60 -5.71 19.81 -3.76
CA PRO A 60 -6.11 20.60 -2.59
C PRO A 60 -7.55 20.32 -2.14
N GLU A 61 -8.43 19.92 -3.07
CA GLU A 61 -9.81 19.53 -2.80
C GLU A 61 -9.93 18.20 -2.05
N MET A 62 -9.17 17.17 -2.42
CA MET A 62 -9.17 15.88 -1.72
C MET A 62 -8.58 16.00 -0.31
N ALA A 63 -7.52 16.80 -0.16
CA ALA A 63 -6.94 17.10 1.15
C ALA A 63 -7.94 17.86 2.05
N ALA A 64 -8.62 18.87 1.50
CA ALA A 64 -9.62 19.66 2.24
C ALA A 64 -10.88 18.85 2.59
N GLU A 65 -11.33 17.97 1.71
CA GLU A 65 -12.44 17.04 1.95
C GLU A 65 -12.10 16.08 3.10
N MET A 66 -10.87 15.52 3.10
CA MET A 66 -10.38 14.68 4.18
C MET A 66 -10.22 15.43 5.50
N GLU A 67 -9.71 16.67 5.48
CA GLU A 67 -9.52 17.48 6.67
C GLU A 67 -10.86 17.91 7.31
N ARG A 68 -11.87 18.23 6.49
CA ARG A 68 -13.25 18.48 6.96
C ARG A 68 -13.85 17.27 7.65
N ARG A 69 -13.57 16.06 7.14
CA ARG A 69 -14.10 14.79 7.63
C ARG A 69 -13.35 14.23 8.86
N ARG A 70 -12.16 14.77 9.17
CA ARG A 70 -11.33 14.41 10.35
C ARG A 70 -11.61 15.24 11.61
N LYS A 71 -12.57 16.17 11.60
CA LYS A 71 -12.85 17.04 12.76
C LYS A 71 -13.32 16.23 13.99
N PRO A 72 -12.81 16.55 15.20
CA PRO A 72 -13.07 15.78 16.40
C PRO A 72 -14.48 16.07 16.93
N GLY A 73 -15.34 15.06 16.93
CA GLY A 73 -16.73 15.14 17.40
C GLY A 73 -17.67 14.11 16.77
N GLY A 74 -17.29 13.51 15.63
CA GLY A 74 -17.96 12.34 15.07
C GLY A 74 -17.22 11.06 15.45
N ASP A 75 -17.96 9.98 15.69
CA ASP A 75 -17.42 8.62 15.82
C ASP A 75 -16.27 8.39 14.83
N LYS A 76 -15.18 7.74 15.29
CA LYS A 76 -14.05 7.29 14.46
C LYS A 76 -14.54 6.32 13.38
N THR A 77 -15.21 6.85 12.37
CA THR A 77 -15.66 6.10 11.22
C THR A 77 -14.48 6.07 10.28
N VAL A 78 -13.74 4.96 10.28
CA VAL A 78 -12.66 4.75 9.32
C VAL A 78 -13.32 4.58 7.96
N TYR A 79 -13.36 5.66 7.18
CA TYR A 79 -13.83 5.62 5.81
C TYR A 79 -12.72 5.01 4.95
N PHE A 80 -13.02 3.88 4.31
CA PHE A 80 -12.14 3.28 3.33
C PHE A 80 -12.65 3.64 1.94
N ASP A 81 -11.76 4.11 1.07
CA ASP A 81 -12.11 4.37 -0.31
C ASP A 81 -12.08 3.07 -1.11
N ARG A 82 -13.09 2.89 -1.96
CA ARG A 82 -13.18 1.77 -2.91
C ARG A 82 -12.84 2.27 -4.31
N LEU A 83 -11.85 1.62 -4.94
CA LEU A 83 -11.37 1.99 -6.27
C LEU A 83 -11.45 0.81 -7.22
N ALA A 84 -11.99 1.07 -8.42
CA ALA A 84 -11.88 0.15 -9.55
C ALA A 84 -10.68 0.56 -10.39
N ILE A 85 -9.66 -0.31 -10.47
CA ILE A 85 -8.40 -0.03 -11.17
C ILE A 85 -8.26 -0.98 -12.36
N PRO A 86 -8.23 -0.46 -13.60
CA PRO A 86 -7.96 -1.25 -14.79
C PRO A 86 -6.57 -1.87 -14.74
N TYR A 87 -6.41 -3.13 -15.15
CA TYR A 87 -5.13 -3.82 -15.10
C TYR A 87 -4.03 -3.13 -15.90
N MET A 88 -4.39 -2.52 -17.02
CA MET A 88 -3.48 -1.79 -17.89
C MET A 88 -2.81 -0.59 -17.20
N GLU A 89 -3.47 0.01 -16.20
CA GLU A 89 -2.95 1.15 -15.45
C GLU A 89 -1.96 0.74 -14.36
N ILE A 90 -1.91 -0.53 -13.99
CA ILE A 90 -1.04 -1.00 -12.92
C ILE A 90 0.37 -1.21 -13.50
N ALA A 91 1.34 -0.50 -12.95
CA ALA A 91 2.75 -0.67 -13.32
C ALA A 91 3.34 -1.87 -12.59
N TYR A 92 3.24 -1.88 -11.26
CA TYR A 92 3.73 -2.96 -10.40
C TYR A 92 3.08 -2.91 -9.01
N ILE A 93 3.23 -4.00 -8.25
CA ILE A 93 2.78 -4.12 -6.86
C ILE A 93 3.98 -4.50 -6.01
N ILE A 94 4.16 -3.79 -4.89
CA ILE A 94 5.17 -4.11 -3.88
C ILE A 94 4.44 -4.74 -2.69
N MET A 95 4.91 -5.90 -2.24
CA MET A 95 4.48 -6.49 -0.97
C MET A 95 5.64 -6.44 0.00
N THR A 96 5.41 -5.85 1.16
CA THR A 96 6.42 -5.70 2.22
C THR A 96 5.95 -6.45 3.45
N LEU A 97 6.84 -7.25 4.04
CA LEU A 97 6.64 -7.84 5.35
C LEU A 97 6.47 -6.71 6.38
N ALA A 98 5.39 -6.72 7.15
CA ALA A 98 5.31 -5.88 8.33
C ALA A 98 6.25 -6.52 9.38
N GLU A 99 7.47 -6.01 9.48
CA GLU A 99 8.27 -6.22 10.68
C GLU A 99 7.53 -5.54 11.84
N ASP A 100 7.20 -6.31 12.89
CA ASP A 100 6.95 -5.71 14.20
C ASP A 100 8.23 -4.94 14.58
N GLU A 101 8.15 -3.60 14.72
CA GLU A 101 9.28 -2.66 14.94
C GLU A 101 10.32 -3.10 16.00
N PRO A 102 11.58 -2.57 16.05
CA PRO A 102 12.18 -1.48 15.26
C PRO A 102 13.51 -1.89 14.58
N ASN A 103 13.64 -1.67 13.28
CA ASN A 103 14.96 -1.70 12.65
C ASN A 103 15.70 -0.39 13.02
N PRO A 104 16.91 -0.44 13.63
CA PRO A 104 17.70 0.76 13.84
C PRO A 104 18.00 1.42 12.48
N PRO A 105 18.09 2.76 12.43
CA PRO A 105 18.32 3.45 11.17
C PRO A 105 19.70 3.02 10.67
N PHE A 106 19.76 2.44 9.48
CA PHE A 106 20.93 2.49 8.61
C PHE A 106 22.30 2.56 9.34
N GLY A 107 22.74 1.43 9.88
CA GLY A 107 24.12 1.28 10.34
C GLY A 107 24.98 0.80 9.19
N PHE A 108 25.90 1.62 8.69
CA PHE A 108 27.07 1.09 7.99
C PHE A 108 27.73 0.09 8.94
N ALA A 109 28.00 -1.13 8.47
CA ALA A 109 28.74 -2.12 9.24
C ALA A 109 29.97 -1.42 9.81
N ALA A 110 29.98 -1.22 11.14
CA ALA A 110 31.16 -0.75 11.82
C ALA A 110 32.23 -1.79 11.54
N SER A 111 33.25 -1.41 10.77
CA SER A 111 34.51 -2.12 10.72
C SER A 111 35.11 -2.09 12.12
N ARG A 112 34.68 -3.04 12.95
CA ARG A 112 35.37 -3.37 14.19
C ARG A 112 36.72 -3.96 13.83
N GLY A 113 37.75 -3.14 14.04
CA GLY A 113 39.01 -3.61 14.60
C GLY A 113 40.19 -3.64 13.63
N SER A 114 41.09 -2.68 13.81
CA SER A 114 42.40 -3.08 14.31
C SER A 114 42.87 -2.08 15.38
N ASN A 115 43.17 -2.66 16.54
CA ASN A 115 43.78 -2.02 17.70
C ASN A 115 45.16 -1.44 17.39
N ALA A 116 45.56 -0.49 18.26
CA ALA A 116 46.93 -0.24 18.76
C ALA A 116 47.98 0.12 17.69
N VAL A 117 48.71 1.23 17.77
CA VAL A 117 49.52 1.80 18.87
C VAL A 117 49.67 3.30 18.64
#